data_AF-A0AB74UDY0-F1
#
_entry.id   AF-A0AB74UDY0-F1
#
_cell.length_a   1.000
_cell.length_b   1.000
_cell.length_c   1.000
_cell.angle_alpha   90.00
_cell.angle_beta   90.00
_cell.angle_gamma   90.00
#
_symmetry.space_group_name_H-M   'P 1'
#
loop_
_entity.id
_entity.type
_entity.pdbx_description
1 polymer ?
#
loop_
_entity_poly.entity_id
_entity_poly.type
_entity_poly.pdbx_seq_one_letter_code
_entity_poly.pdbx_strand_id
1 'polypeptide(L)'
;MRVTYLGPALVVRDHPAIQHMPVSDLPPTCYLAEVVAGAGVDGELIEGDVLVADEGRVAGHGDLVVARDDGARLCAYRAHRVGADLRLVPVGGGAPVMASRVSATAVVVRRARHPSGDGEPVEGIDQTLVDAFAPWFSLPTWSTPSPADARRFHDCCRDYLQDHGAQVQAEGFAESLRGAIRRRHGGRWDDYCERALQHRAQCAEAISEYLHDTQQALR
;
A
#
# COMPACT_ATOMS: atom_id res chain seq x y z
N MET A 1 3.41 -2.87 -15.19
CA MET A 1 2.79 -2.32 -13.97
C MET A 1 2.38 -3.46 -13.07
N ARG A 2 2.90 -3.54 -11.84
CA ARG A 2 2.50 -4.57 -10.87
C ARG A 2 1.32 -4.07 -10.04
N VAL A 3 0.50 -5.00 -9.59
CA VAL A 3 -0.59 -4.72 -8.65
C VAL A 3 -0.63 -5.79 -7.55
N THR A 4 -1.18 -5.45 -6.39
CA THR A 4 -1.39 -6.37 -5.26
C THR A 4 -2.87 -6.57 -5.05
N TYR A 5 -3.28 -7.84 -4.89
CA TYR A 5 -4.65 -8.19 -4.55
C TYR A 5 -4.96 -7.80 -3.09
N LEU A 6 -6.02 -7.02 -2.88
CA LEU A 6 -6.44 -6.57 -1.56
C LEU A 6 -7.58 -7.43 -0.98
N GLY A 7 -8.42 -8.02 -1.83
CA GLY A 7 -9.57 -8.82 -1.39
C GLY A 7 -10.82 -8.63 -2.24
N PRO A 8 -11.89 -9.39 -1.95
CA PRO A 8 -13.18 -9.22 -2.61
C PRO A 8 -13.78 -7.84 -2.33
N ALA A 9 -14.35 -7.19 -3.35
CA ALA A 9 -14.80 -5.80 -3.26
C ALA A 9 -15.94 -5.57 -2.25
N LEU A 10 -16.77 -6.59 -2.02
CA LEU A 10 -17.88 -6.52 -1.05
C LEU A 10 -17.42 -6.65 0.41
N VAL A 11 -16.20 -7.17 0.64
CA VAL A 11 -15.62 -7.44 1.95
C VAL A 11 -14.70 -6.30 2.39
N VAL A 12 -13.88 -5.80 1.47
CA VAL A 12 -12.95 -4.72 1.75
C VAL A 12 -13.71 -3.38 1.72
N ARG A 13 -13.94 -2.80 2.91
CA ARG A 13 -14.66 -1.51 3.06
C ARG A 13 -13.81 -0.38 3.61
N ASP A 14 -12.69 -0.72 4.26
CA ASP A 14 -11.91 0.25 5.04
C ASP A 14 -10.74 0.87 4.25
N HIS A 15 -10.66 0.63 2.94
CA HIS A 15 -9.56 1.16 2.14
C HIS A 15 -9.74 2.68 1.88
N PRO A 16 -8.76 3.55 2.21
CA PRO A 16 -8.92 5.01 2.07
C PRO A 16 -9.36 5.47 0.68
N ALA A 17 -8.77 4.90 -0.37
CA ALA A 17 -9.10 5.26 -1.75
C ALA A 17 -10.55 4.93 -2.17
N ILE A 18 -11.22 3.96 -1.53
CA ILE A 18 -12.58 3.54 -1.90
C ILE A 18 -13.66 4.12 -0.97
N GLN A 19 -13.30 4.94 0.02
CA GLN A 19 -14.27 5.53 0.99
C GLN A 19 -15.38 6.33 0.31
N HIS A 20 -15.09 6.88 -0.87
CA HIS A 20 -16.05 7.64 -1.68
C HIS A 20 -16.50 6.89 -2.94
N MET A 21 -16.06 5.64 -3.12
CA MET A 21 -16.50 4.81 -4.22
C MET A 21 -17.70 3.98 -3.77
N PRO A 22 -18.86 4.08 -4.42
CA PRO A 22 -19.94 3.14 -4.17
C PRO A 22 -19.45 1.74 -4.55
N VAL A 23 -19.36 0.83 -3.58
CA VAL A 23 -18.99 -0.58 -3.81
C VAL A 23 -20.18 -1.53 -3.63
N SER A 24 -21.32 -1.00 -3.17
CA SER A 24 -22.53 -1.77 -2.85
C SER A 24 -23.28 -2.31 -4.08
N ASP A 25 -23.03 -1.74 -5.25
CA ASP A 25 -23.62 -2.14 -6.54
C ASP A 25 -22.71 -3.04 -7.37
N LEU A 26 -21.53 -3.39 -6.84
CA LEU A 26 -20.59 -4.26 -7.53
C LEU A 26 -21.03 -5.73 -7.46
N PRO A 27 -20.88 -6.48 -8.56
CA PRO A 27 -21.13 -7.92 -8.55
C PRO A 27 -20.13 -8.66 -7.64
N PRO A 28 -20.47 -9.87 -7.17
CA PRO A 28 -19.59 -10.67 -6.31
C PRO A 28 -18.31 -11.15 -7.01
N THR A 29 -18.23 -11.02 -8.33
CA THR A 29 -17.05 -11.29 -9.16
C THR A 29 -16.02 -10.15 -9.11
N CYS A 30 -16.33 -9.04 -8.42
CA CYS A 30 -15.40 -7.94 -8.26
C CYS A 30 -14.45 -8.12 -7.07
N TYR A 31 -13.18 -7.80 -7.30
CA TYR A 31 -12.15 -7.68 -6.28
C TYR A 31 -11.40 -6.36 -6.39
N LEU A 32 -10.65 -6.02 -5.34
CA LEU A 32 -9.79 -4.86 -5.29
C LEU A 32 -8.34 -5.25 -5.51
N ALA A 33 -7.64 -4.45 -6.30
CA ALA A 33 -6.21 -4.52 -6.47
C ALA A 33 -5.59 -3.13 -6.39
N GLU A 34 -4.42 -3.02 -5.75
CA GLU A 34 -3.70 -1.76 -5.59
C GLU A 34 -2.46 -1.75 -6.47
N VAL A 35 -2.17 -0.63 -7.13
CA VAL A 35 -0.96 -0.43 -7.91
C VAL A 35 0.24 -0.22 -6.96
N VAL A 36 1.23 -1.10 -7.03
CA VAL A 36 2.40 -1.08 -6.14
C VAL A 36 3.55 -0.20 -6.66
N ALA A 37 4.49 0.09 -5.76
CA ALA A 37 5.73 0.81 -6.03
C ALA A 37 6.47 0.37 -7.30
N GLY A 38 6.89 1.36 -8.08
CA GLY A 38 7.51 1.19 -9.40
C GLY A 38 6.63 1.58 -10.58
N ALA A 39 5.43 2.11 -10.31
CA ALA A 39 4.54 2.71 -11.31
C ALA A 39 4.98 4.11 -11.78
N GLY A 40 5.66 4.83 -10.88
CA GLY A 40 5.82 6.28 -10.99
C GLY A 40 4.55 7.02 -10.54
N VAL A 41 4.67 8.35 -10.49
CA VAL A 41 3.57 9.27 -10.13
C VAL A 41 2.87 9.86 -11.35
N ASP A 42 3.41 9.60 -12.55
CA ASP A 42 2.92 10.11 -13.82
C ASP A 42 2.43 8.97 -14.71
N GLY A 43 1.26 9.18 -15.34
CA GLY A 43 0.69 8.25 -16.31
C GLY A 43 -0.73 7.80 -15.98
N GLU A 44 -1.20 6.82 -16.74
CA GLU A 44 -2.58 6.34 -16.64
C GLU A 44 -2.87 5.64 -15.31
N LEU A 45 -1.93 4.82 -14.82
CA LEU A 45 -1.98 4.21 -13.51
C LEU A 45 -0.81 4.73 -12.71
N ILE A 46 -1.08 5.24 -11.52
CA ILE A 46 -0.06 5.69 -10.58
C ILE A 46 0.01 4.76 -9.38
N GLU A 47 1.12 4.82 -8.66
CA GLU A 47 1.27 4.15 -7.38
C GLU A 47 0.14 4.52 -6.40
N GLY A 48 -0.40 3.53 -5.71
CA GLY A 48 -1.53 3.69 -4.78
C GLY A 48 -2.91 3.71 -5.45
N ASP A 49 -3.03 3.80 -6.78
CA ASP A 49 -4.33 3.65 -7.44
C ASP A 49 -4.97 2.31 -7.05
N VAL A 50 -6.24 2.35 -6.65
CA VAL A 50 -7.03 1.16 -6.36
C VAL A 50 -7.96 0.87 -7.52
N LEU A 51 -7.87 -0.35 -8.02
CA LEU A 51 -8.61 -0.88 -9.14
C LEU A 51 -9.69 -1.83 -8.62
N VAL A 52 -10.93 -1.61 -9.06
CA VAL A 52 -11.98 -2.62 -8.96
C VAL A 52 -11.91 -3.45 -10.23
N ALA A 53 -11.54 -4.72 -10.09
CA ALA A 53 -11.42 -5.65 -11.19
C ALA A 53 -12.53 -6.70 -11.12
N ASP A 54 -13.23 -6.94 -12.24
CA ASP A 54 -14.32 -7.89 -12.38
C ASP A 54 -13.86 -9.10 -13.19
N GLU A 55 -13.76 -10.26 -12.54
CA GLU A 55 -13.33 -11.51 -13.18
C GLU A 55 -14.44 -12.15 -14.04
N GLY A 56 -15.69 -11.69 -13.88
CA GLY A 56 -16.84 -12.16 -14.66
C GLY A 56 -16.96 -11.51 -16.04
N ARG A 57 -16.14 -10.48 -16.34
CA ARG A 57 -16.16 -9.76 -17.61
C ARG A 57 -15.15 -10.28 -18.61
N VAL A 58 -15.57 -10.35 -19.87
CA VAL A 58 -14.69 -10.69 -20.99
C VAL A 58 -14.00 -9.42 -21.49
N ALA A 59 -12.67 -9.45 -21.55
CA ALA A 59 -11.87 -8.31 -22.00
C ALA A 59 -12.05 -7.99 -23.50
N GLY A 60 -12.36 -6.72 -23.79
CA GLY A 60 -12.45 -6.12 -25.11
C GLY A 60 -11.21 -5.31 -25.51
N HIS A 61 -11.24 -4.70 -26.69
CA HIS A 61 -10.19 -3.76 -27.11
C HIS A 61 -10.29 -2.47 -26.28
N GLY A 62 -9.16 -1.96 -25.78
CA GLY A 62 -9.08 -0.73 -25.01
C GLY A 62 -9.25 -0.93 -23.50
N ASP A 63 -9.75 -2.09 -23.08
CA ASP A 63 -9.97 -2.38 -21.66
C ASP A 63 -8.67 -2.38 -20.87
N LEU A 64 -8.75 -1.87 -19.65
CA LEU A 64 -7.70 -2.09 -18.65
C LEU A 64 -7.98 -3.43 -17.97
N VAL A 65 -6.96 -4.27 -17.93
CA VAL A 65 -7.05 -5.67 -17.51
C VAL A 65 -6.02 -5.95 -16.45
N VAL A 66 -6.44 -6.64 -15.39
CA VAL A 66 -5.53 -7.21 -14.39
C VAL A 66 -5.39 -8.70 -14.70
N ALA A 67 -4.15 -9.19 -14.79
CA ALA A 67 -3.88 -10.60 -15.06
C ALA A 67 -2.56 -11.04 -14.42
N ARG A 68 -2.40 -12.35 -14.20
CA ARG A 68 -1.14 -12.95 -13.75
C ARG A 68 -0.23 -13.25 -14.94
N ASP A 69 1.01 -12.77 -14.84
CA ASP A 69 2.08 -13.11 -15.80
C ASP A 69 2.64 -14.53 -15.59
N ASP A 70 3.61 -14.92 -16.42
CA ASP A 70 4.30 -16.21 -16.36
C ASP A 70 4.98 -16.47 -14.99
N GLY A 71 5.31 -15.41 -14.25
CA GLY A 71 5.88 -15.47 -12.90
C GLY A 71 4.83 -15.49 -11.79
N ALA A 72 3.55 -15.69 -12.14
CA ALA A 72 2.39 -15.63 -11.27
C ALA A 72 2.20 -14.26 -10.57
N ARG A 73 2.83 -13.19 -11.07
CA ARG A 73 2.69 -11.84 -10.53
C ARG A 73 1.47 -11.17 -11.14
N LEU A 74 0.66 -10.52 -10.31
CA LEU A 74 -0.49 -9.77 -10.78
C LEU A 74 -0.03 -8.44 -11.37
N CYS A 75 -0.42 -8.18 -12.62
CA CYS A 75 0.03 -7.05 -13.42
C CYS A 75 -1.15 -6.42 -14.15
N ALA A 76 -1.04 -5.11 -14.42
CA ALA A 76 -2.03 -4.36 -15.21
C ALA A 76 -1.60 -4.21 -16.67
N TYR A 77 -2.55 -4.38 -17.57
CA TYR A 77 -2.38 -4.39 -19.02
C TYR A 77 -3.46 -3.59 -19.73
N ARG A 78 -3.11 -2.99 -20.86
CA ARG A 78 -4.06 -2.48 -21.85
C ARG A 78 -4.36 -3.57 -22.87
N ALA A 79 -5.62 -3.93 -23.01
CA ALA A 79 -6.05 -4.87 -24.02
C ALA A 79 -6.07 -4.21 -25.41
N HIS A 80 -5.45 -4.85 -26.38
CA HIS A 80 -5.35 -4.38 -27.76
C HIS A 80 -5.70 -5.53 -28.70
N ARG A 81 -6.87 -5.42 -29.32
CA ARG A 81 -7.32 -6.36 -30.35
C ARG A 81 -6.67 -6.08 -31.70
N VAL A 82 -6.15 -7.12 -32.35
CA VAL A 82 -5.64 -7.09 -33.72
C VAL A 82 -6.29 -8.26 -34.47
N GLY A 83 -7.30 -7.97 -35.28
CA GLY A 83 -8.13 -9.02 -35.89
C GLY A 83 -8.87 -9.85 -34.83
N ALA A 84 -8.76 -11.18 -34.90
CA ALA A 84 -9.36 -12.09 -33.93
C ALA A 84 -8.61 -12.13 -32.59
N ASP A 85 -7.33 -11.74 -32.59
CA ASP A 85 -6.43 -11.89 -31.46
C ASP A 85 -6.54 -10.74 -30.47
N LEU A 86 -6.54 -11.08 -29.17
CA LEU A 86 -6.43 -10.11 -28.09
C LEU A 86 -5.01 -10.15 -27.51
N ARG A 87 -4.31 -9.03 -27.61
CA ARG A 87 -2.99 -8.81 -26.99
C ARG A 87 -3.14 -7.94 -25.77
N LEU A 88 -2.27 -8.17 -24.78
CA LEU A 88 -2.19 -7.39 -23.56
C LEU A 88 -0.86 -6.65 -23.56
N VAL A 89 -0.93 -5.32 -23.58
CA VAL A 89 0.23 -4.43 -23.53
C VAL A 89 0.45 -4.04 -22.06
N PRO A 90 1.61 -4.32 -21.45
CA PRO A 90 1.84 -3.93 -20.06
C PRO A 90 1.70 -2.42 -19.87
N VAL A 91 0.92 -2.01 -18.86
CA VAL A 91 0.90 -0.60 -18.45
C VAL A 91 2.28 -0.26 -17.87
N GLY A 92 2.86 0.88 -18.21
CA GLY A 92 4.25 1.21 -17.85
C GLY A 92 5.33 0.69 -18.81
N GLY A 93 4.92 0.12 -19.96
CA GLY A 93 5.85 -0.30 -21.01
C GLY A 93 6.33 -1.76 -20.90
N GLY A 94 6.83 -2.28 -22.02
CA GLY A 94 7.23 -3.68 -22.16
C GLY A 94 6.67 -4.33 -23.42
N ALA A 95 7.05 -5.58 -23.66
CA ALA A 95 6.57 -6.34 -24.82
C ALA A 95 5.12 -6.80 -24.62
N PRO A 96 4.25 -6.70 -25.65
CA PRO A 96 2.90 -7.21 -25.58
C PRO A 96 2.88 -8.73 -25.49
N VAL A 97 1.94 -9.28 -24.73
CA VAL A 97 1.72 -10.72 -24.59
C VAL A 97 0.34 -11.12 -25.12
N MET A 98 0.17 -12.36 -25.54
CA MET A 98 -1.14 -12.88 -25.93
C MET A 98 -2.02 -13.08 -24.69
N ALA A 99 -3.31 -12.72 -24.76
CA ALA A 99 -4.23 -12.92 -23.63
C ALA A 99 -4.33 -14.40 -23.18
N SER A 100 -4.12 -15.34 -24.10
CA SER A 100 -4.07 -16.78 -23.80
C SER A 100 -2.84 -17.24 -23.00
N ARG A 101 -1.81 -16.39 -22.87
CA ARG A 101 -0.58 -16.69 -22.12
C ARG A 101 -0.60 -16.17 -20.69
N VAL A 102 -1.63 -15.42 -20.31
CA VAL A 102 -1.81 -14.97 -18.93
C VAL A 102 -2.97 -15.71 -18.29
N SER A 103 -3.04 -15.69 -16.97
CA SER A 103 -4.11 -16.34 -16.21
C SER A 103 -4.79 -15.36 -15.25
N ALA A 104 -5.95 -15.76 -14.69
CA ALA A 104 -6.72 -14.96 -13.73
C ALA A 104 -6.98 -13.51 -14.23
N THR A 105 -7.56 -13.43 -15.43
CA THR A 105 -7.85 -12.17 -16.11
C THR A 105 -9.12 -11.54 -15.58
N ALA A 106 -9.06 -10.26 -15.21
CA ALA A 106 -10.22 -9.48 -14.80
C ALA A 106 -10.19 -8.09 -15.44
N VAL A 107 -11.37 -7.58 -15.80
CA VAL A 107 -11.49 -6.25 -16.41
C VAL A 107 -11.62 -5.22 -15.31
N VAL A 108 -10.84 -4.15 -15.37
CA VAL A 108 -10.98 -3.02 -14.44
C VAL A 108 -12.23 -2.24 -14.78
N VAL A 109 -13.19 -2.24 -13.85
CA VAL A 109 -14.51 -1.62 -14.03
C VAL A 109 -14.61 -0.27 -13.35
N ARG A 110 -13.79 -0.03 -12.32
CA ARG A 110 -13.65 1.25 -11.63
C ARG A 110 -12.22 1.45 -11.18
N ARG A 111 -11.84 2.71 -11.07
CA ARG A 111 -10.58 3.14 -10.48
C ARG A 111 -10.87 4.19 -9.43
N ALA A 112 -10.32 4.00 -8.25
CA ALA A 112 -10.17 5.03 -7.24
C ALA A 112 -8.72 5.47 -7.32
N ARG A 113 -8.51 6.77 -7.55
CA ARG A 113 -7.23 7.35 -7.22
C ARG A 113 -7.13 7.31 -5.71
N HIS A 114 -6.10 6.69 -5.15
CA HIS A 114 -5.69 7.15 -3.83
C HIS A 114 -5.48 8.64 -4.00
N PRO A 115 -6.10 9.52 -3.21
CA PRO A 115 -5.87 10.93 -3.36
C PRO A 115 -4.35 11.13 -3.23
N SER A 116 -3.67 11.23 -4.37
CA SER A 116 -2.53 12.12 -4.52
C SER A 116 -3.03 13.40 -3.86
N GLY A 117 -2.33 13.88 -2.84
CA GLY A 117 -2.76 15.01 -2.05
C GLY A 117 -3.01 16.24 -2.92
N ASP A 118 -4.20 16.33 -3.51
CA ASP A 118 -4.78 17.49 -4.17
C ASP A 118 -5.68 18.25 -3.17
N GLY A 119 -5.76 17.77 -1.93
CA GLY A 119 -5.86 18.68 -0.79
C GLY A 119 -4.46 19.24 -0.56
N GLU A 120 -4.36 20.55 -0.33
CA GLU A 120 -3.11 21.24 0.02
C GLU A 120 -2.15 20.35 0.81
N PRO A 121 -0.84 20.39 0.51
CA PRO A 121 0.13 19.48 1.11
C PRO A 121 -0.03 19.52 2.63
N VAL A 122 -0.59 18.44 3.19
CA VAL A 122 -0.47 18.20 4.61
C VAL A 122 0.96 17.68 4.76
N GLU A 123 1.89 18.61 4.97
CA GLU A 123 3.26 18.29 5.35
C GLU A 123 3.24 17.15 6.39
N GLY A 124 4.04 16.11 6.16
CA GLY A 124 4.54 15.28 7.25
C GLY A 124 3.93 13.91 7.52
N ILE A 125 3.20 13.26 6.59
CA ILE A 125 2.91 11.81 6.75
C ILE A 125 3.83 10.99 5.86
N ASP A 126 4.88 10.42 6.46
CA ASP A 126 5.77 9.48 5.79
C ASP A 126 5.06 8.12 5.66
N GLN A 127 4.46 7.87 4.50
CA GLN A 127 3.73 6.62 4.24
C GLN A 127 4.67 5.39 4.28
N THR A 128 5.94 5.57 3.94
CA THR A 128 6.97 4.53 4.04
C THR A 128 7.18 4.09 5.49
N LEU A 129 7.25 5.07 6.40
CA LEU A 129 7.31 4.82 7.84
C LEU A 129 6.04 4.13 8.34
N VAL A 130 4.87 4.56 7.88
CA VAL A 130 3.58 3.93 8.25
C VAL A 130 3.55 2.46 7.85
N ASP A 131 3.98 2.13 6.64
CA ASP A 131 3.96 0.75 6.14
C ASP A 131 4.97 -0.13 6.89
N ALA A 132 6.17 0.39 7.16
CA ALA A 132 7.19 -0.33 7.91
C ALA A 132 6.78 -0.67 9.35
N PHE A 133 5.98 0.20 10.00
CA PHE A 133 5.53 0.01 11.37
C PHE A 133 4.15 -0.66 11.49
N ALA A 134 3.47 -0.92 10.37
CA ALA A 134 2.18 -1.61 10.35
C ALA A 134 2.16 -2.95 11.09
N PRO A 135 3.18 -3.84 11.01
CA PRO A 135 3.19 -5.10 11.75
C PRO A 135 3.10 -4.94 13.27
N TRP A 136 3.60 -3.81 13.82
CA TRP A 136 3.54 -3.52 15.24
C TRP A 136 2.18 -2.91 15.64
N PHE A 137 1.78 -1.81 15.02
CA PHE A 137 0.57 -1.09 15.46
C PHE A 137 -0.73 -1.74 15.01
N SER A 138 -0.65 -2.77 14.15
CA SER A 138 -1.84 -3.49 13.68
C SER A 138 -2.57 -4.28 14.75
N LEU A 139 -1.93 -4.50 15.89
CA LEU A 139 -2.48 -5.30 16.99
C LEU A 139 -3.13 -4.41 18.03
N PRO A 140 -4.24 -4.84 18.67
CA PRO A 140 -4.88 -4.08 19.74
C PRO A 140 -3.98 -3.81 20.95
N THR A 141 -2.92 -4.61 21.10
CA THR A 141 -1.99 -4.55 22.24
C THR A 141 -0.79 -3.63 22.00
N TRP A 142 -0.71 -2.94 20.85
CA TRP A 142 0.45 -2.11 20.47
C TRP A 142 0.88 -1.09 21.54
N SER A 143 -0.10 -0.55 22.28
CA SER A 143 0.08 0.45 23.34
C SER A 143 0.46 -0.17 24.69
N THR A 144 0.43 -1.50 24.82
CA THR A 144 0.72 -2.20 26.09
C THR A 144 2.23 -2.36 26.31
N PRO A 145 2.69 -2.51 27.56
CA PRO A 145 4.10 -2.77 27.88
C PRO A 145 4.53 -4.24 27.63
N SER A 146 3.82 -4.97 26.76
CA SER A 146 4.11 -6.38 26.47
C SER A 146 5.51 -6.55 25.85
N PRO A 147 6.34 -7.48 26.35
CA PRO A 147 7.64 -7.79 25.73
C PRO A 147 7.53 -8.23 24.26
N ALA A 148 6.42 -8.88 23.88
CA ALA A 148 6.18 -9.31 22.50
C ALA A 148 5.93 -8.11 21.57
N ASP A 149 5.24 -7.08 22.06
CA ASP A 149 4.97 -5.87 21.29
C ASP A 149 6.20 -4.97 21.22
N ALA A 150 6.98 -4.92 22.29
CA ALA A 150 8.30 -4.29 22.27
C ALA A 150 9.22 -4.93 21.22
N ARG A 151 9.29 -6.27 21.17
CA ARG A 151 10.09 -6.98 20.16
C ARG A 151 9.64 -6.65 18.74
N ARG A 152 8.35 -6.69 18.45
CA ARG A 152 7.81 -6.34 17.12
C ARG A 152 8.14 -4.90 16.72
N PHE A 153 8.01 -3.96 17.66
CA PHE A 153 8.43 -2.58 17.43
C PHE A 153 9.92 -2.49 17.09
N HIS A 154 10.79 -3.18 17.83
CA HIS A 154 12.24 -3.20 17.54
C HIS A 154 12.57 -3.86 16.19
N ASP A 155 11.85 -4.92 15.81
CA ASP A 155 12.00 -5.54 14.49
C ASP A 155 11.62 -4.55 13.37
N CYS A 156 10.51 -3.82 13.50
CA CYS A 156 10.14 -2.74 12.58
C CYS A 156 11.22 -1.65 12.50
N CYS A 157 11.77 -1.21 13.65
CA CYS A 157 12.87 -0.24 13.66
C CYS A 157 14.10 -0.74 12.91
N ARG A 158 14.51 -1.99 13.15
CA ARG A 158 15.67 -2.58 12.49
C ARG A 158 15.47 -2.60 10.97
N ASP A 159 14.33 -3.13 10.52
CA ASP A 159 14.08 -3.33 9.09
C ASP A 159 13.95 -1.96 8.38
N TYR A 160 13.24 -1.00 8.99
CA TYR A 160 13.12 0.36 8.47
C TYR A 160 14.47 1.08 8.33
N LEU A 161 15.31 1.04 9.38
CA LEU A 161 16.61 1.70 9.40
C LEU A 161 17.62 1.04 8.45
N GLN A 162 17.53 -0.29 8.25
CA GLN A 162 18.36 -1.00 7.28
C GLN A 162 18.03 -0.61 5.83
N ASP A 163 16.74 -0.47 5.52
CA ASP A 163 16.28 -0.22 4.15
C ASP A 163 16.38 1.26 3.76
N HIS A 164 16.21 2.19 4.70
CA HIS A 164 16.07 3.62 4.41
C HIS A 164 17.24 4.47 4.92
N GLY A 165 18.13 3.92 5.76
CA GLY A 165 19.33 4.60 6.26
C GLY A 165 19.08 5.94 6.97
N ALA A 166 17.83 6.22 7.36
CA ALA A 166 17.38 7.53 7.79
C ALA A 166 17.52 7.74 9.31
N GLN A 167 17.88 8.97 9.68
CA GLN A 167 17.78 9.45 11.05
C GLN A 167 16.30 9.69 11.37
N VAL A 168 15.78 9.07 12.44
CA VAL A 168 14.37 9.16 12.84
C VAL A 168 14.24 10.18 13.97
N GLN A 169 13.48 11.25 13.74
CA GLN A 169 13.12 12.21 14.80
C GLN A 169 11.81 11.79 15.47
N ALA A 170 11.76 11.87 16.80
CA ALA A 170 10.59 11.42 17.56
C ALA A 170 9.31 12.18 17.21
N GLU A 171 9.40 13.49 16.97
CA GLU A 171 8.24 14.33 16.65
C GLU A 171 7.60 13.91 15.31
N GLY A 172 8.39 13.88 14.23
CA GLY A 172 7.91 13.45 12.90
C GLY A 172 7.44 11.99 12.88
N PHE A 173 8.09 11.11 13.66
CA PHE A 173 7.68 9.72 13.81
C PHE A 173 6.29 9.60 14.45
N ALA A 174 6.07 10.30 15.56
CA ALA A 174 4.79 10.29 16.26
C ALA A 174 3.69 10.90 15.38
N GLU A 175 3.97 12.01 14.69
CA GLU A 175 3.00 12.66 13.79
C GLU A 175 2.55 11.73 12.65
N SER A 176 3.52 11.09 11.99
CA SER A 176 3.25 10.17 10.88
C SER A 176 2.41 8.96 11.33
N LEU A 177 2.74 8.35 12.46
CA LEU A 177 2.05 7.14 12.92
C LEU A 177 0.71 7.44 13.62
N ARG A 178 0.56 8.59 14.30
CA ARG A 178 -0.67 8.95 15.04
C ARG A 178 -1.90 8.82 14.15
N GLY A 179 -1.85 9.38 12.95
CA GLY A 179 -2.95 9.31 11.98
C GLY A 179 -3.28 7.88 11.55
N ALA A 180 -2.25 7.07 11.27
CA ALA A 180 -2.41 5.70 10.82
C ALA A 180 -3.00 4.78 11.92
N ILE A 181 -2.48 4.89 13.14
CA ILE A 181 -2.93 4.10 14.29
C ILE A 181 -4.38 4.47 14.64
N ARG A 182 -4.70 5.77 14.70
CA ARG A 182 -6.04 6.24 15.00
C ARG A 182 -7.06 5.72 13.99
N ARG A 183 -6.76 5.79 12.68
CA ARG A 183 -7.65 5.27 11.64
C ARG A 183 -7.88 3.77 11.80
N ARG A 184 -6.83 3.01 12.12
CA ARG A 184 -6.90 1.56 12.25
C ARG A 184 -7.72 1.07 13.44
N HIS A 185 -7.64 1.76 14.58
CA HIS A 185 -8.33 1.36 15.82
C HIS A 185 -9.70 2.04 15.99
N GLY A 186 -10.36 2.37 14.88
CA GLY A 186 -11.73 2.89 14.88
C GLY A 186 -11.85 4.35 15.36
N GLY A 187 -10.79 5.14 15.24
CA GLY A 187 -10.81 6.58 15.52
C GLY A 187 -10.63 6.97 16.98
N ARG A 188 -10.70 6.01 17.92
CA ARG A 188 -10.54 6.29 19.35
C ARG A 188 -9.08 6.59 19.67
N TRP A 189 -8.83 7.75 20.26
CA TRP A 189 -7.52 8.20 20.70
C TRP A 189 -7.66 8.82 22.08
N ASP A 190 -6.95 8.28 23.07
CA ASP A 190 -6.92 8.81 24.43
C ASP A 190 -5.49 9.15 24.87
N ASP A 191 -5.36 9.77 26.04
CA ASP A 191 -4.08 10.18 26.61
C ASP A 191 -3.14 8.99 26.88
N TYR A 192 -3.67 7.78 26.98
CA TYR A 192 -2.84 6.59 27.12
C TYR A 192 -2.21 6.20 25.78
N CYS A 193 -2.99 6.20 24.69
CA CYS A 193 -2.48 6.00 23.33
C CYS A 193 -1.44 7.06 22.96
N GLU A 194 -1.69 8.32 23.29
CA GLU A 194 -0.75 9.41 23.01
C GLU A 194 0.58 9.21 23.74
N ARG A 195 0.55 8.91 25.05
CA ARG A 195 1.77 8.63 25.82
C ARG A 195 2.51 7.39 25.34
N ALA A 196 1.78 6.33 24.99
CA ALA A 196 2.38 5.10 24.46
C ALA A 196 3.10 5.34 23.12
N LEU A 197 2.49 6.12 22.22
CA LEU A 197 3.11 6.49 20.95
C LEU A 197 4.34 7.38 21.17
N GLN A 198 4.25 8.41 22.01
CA GLN A 198 5.39 9.29 22.31
C GLN A 198 6.57 8.53 22.91
N HIS A 199 6.31 7.61 23.85
CA HIS A 199 7.36 6.77 24.42
C HIS A 199 8.07 5.93 23.34
N ARG A 200 7.31 5.36 22.40
CA ARG A 200 7.87 4.58 21.30
C ARG A 200 8.63 5.43 20.29
N ALA A 201 8.15 6.64 20.01
CA ALA A 201 8.86 7.59 19.17
C ALA A 201 10.24 7.97 19.73
N GLN A 202 10.30 8.25 21.03
CA GLN A 202 11.57 8.47 21.74
C GLN A 202 12.50 7.25 21.67
N CYS A 203 11.94 6.04 21.78
CA CYS A 203 12.74 4.83 21.57
C CYS A 203 13.28 4.70 20.14
N ALA A 204 12.49 5.02 19.12
CA ALA A 204 12.93 4.95 17.72
C ALA A 204 14.08 5.94 17.45
N GLU A 205 13.97 7.17 17.96
CA GLU A 205 15.00 8.19 17.88
C GLU A 205 16.30 7.74 18.56
N ALA A 206 16.22 7.26 19.82
CA ALA A 206 17.40 6.77 20.55
C ALA A 206 18.08 5.56 19.85
N ILE A 207 17.30 4.66 19.25
CA ILE A 207 17.85 3.54 18.46
C ILE A 207 18.55 4.07 17.20
N SER A 208 17.95 5.03 16.52
CA SER A 208 18.49 5.65 15.31
C SER A 208 19.82 6.37 15.60
N GLU A 209 19.87 7.18 16.66
CA GLU A 209 21.09 7.87 17.12
C GLU A 209 22.20 6.88 17.47
N TYR A 210 21.90 5.86 18.27
CA TYR A 210 22.89 4.85 18.66
C TYR A 210 23.48 4.11 17.45
N LEU A 211 22.65 3.74 16.48
CA LEU A 211 23.11 3.06 15.26
C LEU A 211 23.92 4.00 14.37
N HIS A 212 23.54 5.28 14.30
CA HIS A 212 24.31 6.28 13.57
C HIS A 212 25.72 6.46 14.16
N ASP A 213 25.81 6.64 15.48
CA ASP A 213 27.08 6.82 16.19
C ASP A 213 28.00 5.59 16.07
N THR A 214 27.44 4.39 16.23
CA THR A 214 28.22 3.14 16.12
C THR A 214 28.67 2.84 14.69
N GLN A 215 27.90 3.22 13.67
CA GLN A 215 28.32 3.11 12.28
C GLN A 215 29.39 4.15 11.89
N GLN A 216 29.33 5.36 12.45
CA GLN A 216 30.38 6.37 12.27
C GLN A 216 31.69 5.98 12.97
N ALA A 217 31.63 5.38 14.15
CA ALA A 217 32.82 4.96 14.90
C ALA A 217 33.59 3.78 14.27
N LEU A 218 32.97 3.06 13.32
CA LEU A 218 33.56 1.94 12.58
C LEU A 218 34.16 2.34 11.22
N ARG A 219 34.09 3.64 10.85
CA ARG A 219 34.72 4.22 9.66
C ARG A 219 36.01 4.94 10.01
#